data_AF-A0A9K3GZ99-F1
#
_entry.id   AF-A0A9K3GZ99-F1
#
_cell.length_a   1.000
_cell.length_b   1.000
_cell.length_c   1.000
_cell.angle_alpha   90.00
_cell.angle_beta   90.00
_cell.angle_gamma   90.00
#
_symmetry.space_group_name_H-M   'P 1'
#
loop_
_entity.id
_entity.type
_entity.pdbx_description
1 polymer ?
#
loop_
_entity_poly.entity_id
_entity_poly.type
_entity_poly.pdbx_seq_one_letter_code
_entity_poly.pdbx_strand_id
1 'polypeptide(L)' 'MINGIDGFQKANSVVVCDQVISVESGDDCTTISQSLKISLESFLAINPNINCEAMFVGQWVCIDGSVTN' A
#
# COMPACT_ATOMS: atom_id res chain seq x y z
N MET A 1 24.52 -1.79 3.05
CA MET A 1 23.19 -2.39 3.28
C MET A 1 22.52 -1.55 4.36
N ILE A 2 21.90 -0.45 3.98
CA ILE A 2 21.20 0.42 4.93
C ILE A 2 19.77 -0.10 5.06
N ASN A 3 19.49 -0.67 6.22
CA ASN A 3 18.14 -0.94 6.73
C ASN A 3 17.51 0.43 7.02
N GLY A 4 16.61 0.87 6.15
CA GLY A 4 15.91 2.14 6.24
C GLY A 4 14.47 1.90 6.70
N ILE A 5 14.30 1.99 8.02
CA ILE A 5 13.06 2.20 8.75
C ILE A 5 12.07 3.13 8.01
N ASP A 6 10.83 2.65 7.92
CA ASP A 6 9.60 3.38 8.16
C ASP A 6 9.40 4.69 7.36
N GLY A 7 8.65 4.59 6.25
CA GLY A 7 7.78 5.68 5.78
C GLY A 7 8.38 6.74 4.85
N PHE A 8 9.65 6.69 4.49
CA PHE A 8 10.23 7.59 3.49
C PHE A 8 10.84 6.79 2.34
N GLN A 9 10.07 6.65 1.25
CA GLN A 9 10.52 5.97 0.03
C GLN A 9 11.84 6.58 -0.48
N LYS A 10 12.70 5.69 -0.98
CA LYS A 10 13.95 5.99 -1.65
C LYS A 10 13.75 7.08 -2.71
N ALA A 11 14.61 8.11 -2.72
CA ALA A 11 14.56 9.17 -3.72
C ALA A 11 14.60 8.54 -5.13
N ASN A 12 13.59 8.88 -5.96
CA ASN A 12 13.27 8.35 -7.30
C ASN A 12 12.40 7.08 -7.42
N SER A 13 11.75 6.58 -6.37
CA SER A 13 10.81 5.47 -6.55
C SER A 13 9.48 5.90 -7.20
N VAL A 14 9.16 5.38 -8.39
CA VAL A 14 7.88 5.56 -9.07
C VAL A 14 6.98 4.36 -8.80
N VAL A 15 5.81 4.62 -8.22
CA VAL A 15 4.77 3.60 -8.03
C VAL A 15 3.86 3.58 -9.26
N VAL A 16 3.76 2.42 -9.91
CA VAL A 16 2.77 2.15 -10.96
C VAL A 16 1.69 1.28 -10.34
N CYS A 17 0.44 1.73 -10.44
CA CYS A 17 -0.70 0.97 -9.95
C CYS A 17 -1.51 0.42 -11.13
N ASP A 18 -1.58 -0.90 -11.23
CA ASP A 18 -2.27 -1.61 -12.32
C ASP A 18 -3.72 -1.93 -11.96
N GLN A 19 -4.00 -2.12 -10.65
CA GLN A 19 -5.35 -2.35 -10.17
C GLN A 19 -5.62 -1.64 -8.84
N VAL A 20 -6.80 -1.02 -8.75
CA VAL A 20 -7.29 -0.31 -7.57
C VAL A 20 -8.64 -0.87 -7.09
N ILE A 21 -8.87 -0.80 -5.77
CA ILE A 21 -10.18 -1.01 -5.15
C ILE A 21 -10.52 0.18 -4.24
N SER A 22 -11.79 0.32 -3.90
CA SER A 22 -12.22 1.20 -2.82
C SER A 22 -12.27 0.43 -1.50
N VAL A 23 -11.81 1.04 -0.43
CA VAL A 23 -11.95 0.56 0.95
C VAL A 23 -13.43 0.42 1.32
N GLU A 24 -13.80 -0.73 1.89
CA GLU A 24 -15.14 -1.02 2.39
C GLU A 24 -15.21 -0.93 3.93
N SER A 25 -16.42 -1.04 4.48
CA SER A 25 -16.62 -0.99 5.93
C SER A 25 -15.99 -2.22 6.60
N GLY A 26 -15.04 -1.99 7.51
CA GLY A 26 -14.30 -3.05 8.20
C GLY A 26 -12.97 -3.41 7.55
N ASP A 27 -12.63 -2.76 6.44
CA ASP A 27 -11.30 -2.88 5.84
C ASP A 27 -10.26 -2.08 6.62
N ASP A 28 -9.06 -2.66 6.72
CA ASP A 28 -7.82 -1.99 7.07
C ASP A 28 -6.69 -2.55 6.18
N CYS A 29 -5.49 -1.99 6.27
CA CYS A 29 -4.35 -2.46 5.48
C CYS A 29 -4.05 -3.97 5.67
N THR A 30 -4.29 -4.51 6.87
CA THR A 30 -4.06 -5.91 7.19
C THR A 30 -5.13 -6.81 6.58
N THR A 31 -6.41 -6.48 6.73
CA THR A 31 -7.50 -7.28 6.17
C THR A 31 -7.45 -7.30 4.63
N ILE A 32 -7.18 -6.14 4.01
CA ILE A 32 -7.02 -6.03 2.56
C ILE A 32 -5.81 -6.86 2.10
N SER A 33 -4.62 -6.65 2.65
CA SER A 33 -3.42 -7.40 2.23
C SER A 33 -3.57 -8.92 2.40
N GLN A 34 -4.21 -9.36 3.50
CA GLN A 34 -4.51 -10.78 3.73
C GLN A 34 -5.49 -11.34 2.69
N SER A 35 -6.55 -10.60 2.35
CA SER A 35 -7.53 -11.01 1.34
C SER A 35 -6.89 -11.23 -0.04
N LEU A 36 -5.90 -10.40 -0.36
CA LEU A 36 -5.12 -10.43 -1.61
C LEU A 36 -3.98 -11.45 -1.57
N LYS A 37 -3.72 -12.07 -0.41
CA LYS A 37 -2.61 -13.00 -0.16
C LYS A 37 -1.24 -12.38 -0.44
N ILE A 38 -1.08 -11.08 -0.16
CA ILE A 38 0.20 -10.37 -0.21
C ILE A 38 0.65 -10.00 1.21
N SER A 39 1.95 -9.72 1.40
CA SER A 39 2.42 -9.20 2.69
C SER A 39 1.93 -7.76 2.88
N LEU A 40 1.74 -7.36 4.15
CA LEU A 40 1.47 -5.97 4.51
C LEU A 40 2.56 -5.04 3.98
N GLU A 41 3.84 -5.46 4.04
CA GLU A 41 4.96 -4.70 3.49
C GLU A 41 4.80 -4.43 1.97
N SER A 42 4.45 -5.46 1.18
CA SER A 42 4.22 -5.29 -0.25
C SER A 42 3.04 -4.37 -0.55
N PHE A 43 1.95 -4.49 0.22
CA PHE A 43 0.80 -3.60 0.11
C PHE A 43 1.18 -2.14 0.40
N LEU A 44 1.96 -1.88 1.46
CA LEU A 44 2.41 -0.54 1.82
C LEU A 44 3.43 0.03 0.82
N ALA A 45 4.26 -0.83 0.21
CA ALA A 45 5.21 -0.40 -0.82
C ALA A 45 4.52 0.24 -2.03
N ILE A 46 3.38 -0.32 -2.47
CA ILE A 46 2.56 0.21 -3.58
C ILE A 46 1.51 1.24 -3.12
N ASN A 47 1.46 1.56 -1.82
CA ASN A 47 0.59 2.59 -1.24
C ASN A 47 1.37 3.52 -0.28
N PRO A 48 2.47 4.17 -0.70
CA PRO A 48 3.39 4.84 0.22
C PRO A 48 2.80 6.05 0.97
N ASN A 49 1.66 6.56 0.52
CA ASN A 49 0.96 7.69 1.14
C ASN A 49 -0.20 7.25 2.06
N ILE A 50 -0.43 5.94 2.22
CA ILE A 50 -1.55 5.46 3.02
C ILE A 50 -1.25 5.58 4.51
N ASN A 51 -2.24 6.04 5.28
CA ASN A 51 -2.24 5.93 6.72
C ASN A 51 -3.28 4.87 7.12
N CYS A 52 -2.81 3.70 7.58
CA CYS A 52 -3.67 2.57 7.94
C CYS A 52 -4.59 2.86 9.13
N GLU A 53 -4.24 3.81 9.99
CA GLU A 53 -5.07 4.20 11.15
C GLU A 53 -6.16 5.22 10.80
N ALA A 54 -6.09 5.81 9.60
CA ALA A 54 -6.99 6.87 9.15
C ALA A 54 -7.65 6.54 7.79
N MET A 55 -7.76 5.26 7.44
CA MET A 55 -8.47 4.83 6.24
C MET A 55 -9.96 5.14 6.36
N PHE A 56 -10.59 5.45 5.23
CA PHE A 56 -12.02 5.75 5.15
C PHE A 56 -12.69 4.98 4.02
N VAL A 57 -13.96 4.63 4.22
CA VAL A 57 -14.78 3.96 3.19
C VAL A 57 -14.81 4.81 1.92
N GLY A 58 -14.54 4.16 0.77
CA GLY A 58 -14.44 4.82 -0.53
C GLY A 58 -13.05 5.35 -0.87
N GLN A 59 -12.07 5.27 0.03
CA GLN A 59 -10.67 5.56 -0.30
C GLN A 59 -10.16 4.56 -1.34
N TRP A 60 -9.51 5.05 -2.39
CA TRP A 60 -8.87 4.17 -3.37
C TRP A 60 -7.50 3.69 -2.88
N VAL A 61 -7.25 2.39 -2.99
CA VAL A 61 -5.98 1.75 -2.66
C VAL A 61 -5.51 0.88 -3.82
N CYS A 62 -4.20 0.83 -4.02
CA CYS A 62 -3.57 -0.04 -5.00
C CYS A 62 -3.49 -1.47 -4.47
N ILE A 63 -3.88 -2.45 -5.28
CA ILE A 63 -3.86 -3.87 -4.90
C ILE A 63 -2.98 -4.73 -5.80
N ASP A 64 -2.60 -4.19 -6.97
CA ASP A 64 -1.61 -4.75 -7.86
C ASP A 64 -0.83 -3.61 -8.52
N GLY A 65 0.49 -3.73 -8.55
CA GLY A 65 1.37 -2.66 -8.99
C GLY A 65 2.84 -2.95 -8.71
N SER A 66 3.69 -2.01 -9.10
CA SER A 66 5.14 -2.13 -8.97
C SER A 66 5.80 -0.83 -8.52
N VAL A 67 6.95 -0.96 -7.87
CA VAL A 67 7.81 0.15 -7.49
C VAL A 67 9.05 0.10 -8.36
N THR A 68 9.19 1.10 -9.24
CA THR A 68 10.35 1.26 -10.14
C THR A 68 11.27 2.35 -9.62
N ASN A 69 12.54 2.38 -10.05
CA ASN A 69 13.54 3.39 -9.67
C ASN A 69 14.08 4.11 -10.90
#